data_AF-F6EFZ7-F1
#
_entry.id   AF-F6EFZ7-F1
#
_cell.length_a   1.000
_cell.length_b   1.000
_cell.length_c   1.000
_cell.angle_alpha   90.00
_cell.angle_beta   90.00
_cell.angle_gamma   90.00
#
_symmetry.space_group_name_H-M   'P 1'
#
loop_
_entity.id
_entity.type
_entity.pdbx_description
1 polymer ?
#
loop_
_entity_poly.entity_id
_entity_poly.type
_entity_poly.pdbx_seq_one_letter_code
_entity_poly.pdbx_strand_id
1 'polypeptide(L)'
;MSTAVTGLSPEIMGLGPVDAIPVALRNAGLGLDDIDLFEINEAFAVQSLGSAQQLGIPREKLNVNGGAIAVSHPFGMTGARITATLINSLQWHDKQFGVEQPP
;
A
#
# COMPACT_ATOMS: atom_id res chain seq x y z
N MET A 1 -6.26 13.62 2.77
CA MET A 1 -5.90 12.70 1.67
C MET A 1 -4.74 13.31 0.90
N SER A 2 -3.61 12.62 0.81
CA SER A 2 -2.40 13.02 0.07
C SER A 2 -2.12 11.94 -0.98
N THR A 3 -1.63 12.32 -2.16
CA THR A 3 -1.29 11.38 -3.25
C THR A 3 0.11 11.67 -3.78
N ALA A 4 0.81 10.61 -4.22
CA ALA A 4 2.06 10.72 -4.94
C ALA A 4 2.11 9.67 -6.06
N VAL A 5 2.72 10.04 -7.18
CA VAL A 5 2.94 9.16 -8.33
C VAL A 5 4.42 9.21 -8.65
N THR A 6 5.05 8.05 -8.76
CA THR A 6 6.45 7.90 -9.15
C THR A 6 6.54 7.00 -10.37
N GLY A 7 7.31 7.42 -11.38
CA GLY A 7 7.61 6.59 -12.55
C GLY A 7 8.93 5.84 -12.36
N LEU A 8 8.94 4.55 -12.65
CA LEU A 8 10.14 3.71 -12.63
C LEU A 8 10.43 3.12 -14.01
N SER A 9 11.69 2.76 -14.23
CA SER A 9 12.06 1.98 -15.42
C SER A 9 11.27 0.66 -15.43
N PRO A 10 10.75 0.20 -16.59
CA PRO A 10 9.96 -1.04 -16.69
C PRO A 10 10.68 -2.28 -16.14
N GLU A 11 12.02 -2.29 -16.20
CA GLU A 11 12.86 -3.38 -15.71
C GLU A 11 12.85 -3.53 -14.18
N ILE A 12 12.50 -2.46 -13.45
CA ILE A 12 12.45 -2.42 -11.98
C ILE A 12 11.07 -2.04 -11.45
N MET A 13 10.02 -2.15 -12.28
CA MET A 13 8.68 -1.67 -11.98
C MET A 13 8.10 -2.22 -10.67
N GLY A 14 8.58 -3.38 -10.20
CA GLY A 14 8.22 -3.93 -8.88
C GLY A 14 8.72 -3.12 -7.67
N LEU A 15 9.66 -2.19 -7.83
CA LEU A 15 10.12 -1.33 -6.74
C LEU A 15 9.24 -0.08 -6.55
N GLY A 16 8.17 0.07 -7.32
CA GLY A 16 7.25 1.22 -7.28
C GLY A 16 6.86 1.67 -5.86
N PRO A 17 6.47 0.76 -4.96
CA PRO A 17 6.04 1.15 -3.62
C PRO A 17 7.18 1.68 -2.74
N VAL A 18 8.41 1.22 -2.96
CA VAL A 18 9.60 1.63 -2.18
C VAL A 18 9.86 3.12 -2.34
N ASP A 19 9.61 3.67 -3.52
CA ASP A 19 9.83 5.09 -3.80
C ASP A 19 8.54 5.92 -3.61
N ALA A 20 7.38 5.38 -3.99
CA ALA A 20 6.11 6.09 -3.91
C ALA A 20 5.65 6.36 -2.48
N ILE A 21 5.75 5.37 -1.59
CA ILE A 21 5.22 5.45 -0.22
C ILE A 21 5.95 6.55 0.59
N PRO A 22 7.29 6.62 0.63
CA PRO A 22 7.98 7.70 1.34
C PRO A 22 7.64 9.10 0.79
N VAL A 23 7.44 9.24 -0.53
CA VAL A 23 7.07 10.52 -1.14
C VAL A 23 5.65 10.93 -0.73
N ALA A 24 4.70 10.01 -0.76
CA ALA A 24 3.31 10.27 -0.34
C ALA A 24 3.23 10.70 1.14
N LEU A 25 3.99 10.01 2.00
CA LEU A 25 4.07 10.32 3.44
C LEU A 25 4.71 11.67 3.69
N ARG A 26 5.83 11.99 3.02
CA ARG A 26 6.47 13.30 3.12
C ARG A 26 5.53 14.42 2.69
N ASN A 27 4.77 14.24 1.62
CA ASN A 27 3.77 15.22 1.16
C ASN A 27 2.63 15.40 2.16
N ALA A 28 2.31 14.36 2.94
CA ALA A 28 1.32 14.40 4.02
C ALA A 28 1.89 14.94 5.34
N GLY A 29 3.21 15.16 5.45
CA GLY A 29 3.87 15.52 6.70
C GLY A 29 3.93 14.38 7.73
N LEU A 30 3.86 13.13 7.27
CA LEU A 30 3.84 11.92 8.09
C LEU A 30 5.12 11.09 7.87
N GLY A 31 5.47 10.29 8.88
CA GLY A 31 6.45 9.21 8.80
C GLY A 31 5.79 7.84 8.62
N LEU A 32 6.60 6.81 8.36
CA LEU A 32 6.11 5.43 8.28
C LEU A 32 5.49 4.94 9.60
N ASP A 33 6.04 5.39 10.73
CA ASP A 33 5.58 4.99 12.06
C ASP A 33 4.19 5.56 12.42
N ASP A 34 3.79 6.66 11.77
CA ASP A 34 2.47 7.28 11.95
C ASP A 34 1.35 6.48 11.26
N ILE A 35 1.70 5.49 10.43
CA ILE A 35 0.74 4.71 9.66
C ILE A 35 0.31 3.48 10.45
N ASP A 36 -1.01 3.34 10.59
CA ASP A 36 -1.62 2.20 11.28
C ASP A 36 -1.68 0.96 10.39
N LEU A 37 -2.04 1.13 9.11
CA LEU A 37 -2.27 0.06 8.16
C LEU A 37 -1.72 0.39 6.77
N PHE A 38 -1.13 -0.61 6.12
CA PHE A 38 -0.62 -0.57 4.76
C PHE A 38 -1.35 -1.58 3.89
N GLU A 39 -1.92 -1.14 2.78
CA GLU A 39 -2.43 -2.00 1.73
C GLU A 39 -1.58 -1.81 0.46
N ILE A 40 -0.73 -2.78 0.15
CA ILE A 40 0.16 -2.78 -1.01
C ILE A 40 -0.34 -3.84 -1.99
N ASN A 41 -0.67 -3.42 -3.21
CA ASN A 41 -1.21 -4.31 -4.23
C ASN A 41 -0.30 -5.53 -4.48
N GLU A 42 -0.89 -6.72 -4.46
CA GLU A 42 -0.19 -7.99 -4.69
C GLU A 42 -0.28 -8.39 -6.18
N ALA A 43 0.31 -7.60 -7.08
CA ALA A 43 0.48 -8.06 -8.46
C ALA A 43 1.34 -9.34 -8.51
N PHE A 44 2.36 -9.41 -7.64
CA PHE A 44 3.13 -10.61 -7.31
C PHE A 44 3.50 -10.59 -5.82
N ALA A 45 3.31 -11.71 -5.10
CA ALA A 45 3.58 -11.80 -3.65
C ALA A 45 5.00 -11.33 -3.26
N VAL A 46 5.99 -11.70 -4.08
CA VAL A 46 7.41 -11.37 -3.83
C VAL A 46 7.68 -9.86 -3.88
N GLN A 47 6.91 -9.14 -4.69
CA GLN A 47 7.05 -7.70 -4.86
C GLN A 47 6.49 -6.96 -3.64
N SER A 48 5.26 -7.27 -3.24
CA SER A 48 4.62 -6.64 -2.08
C SER A 48 5.39 -6.92 -0.77
N LEU A 49 5.80 -8.18 -0.56
CA LEU A 49 6.62 -8.55 0.59
C LEU A 49 8.02 -7.93 0.56
N GLY A 50 8.66 -7.88 -0.62
CA GLY A 50 9.98 -7.26 -0.79
C GLY A 50 9.96 -5.77 -0.52
N SER A 51 8.96 -5.04 -1.03
CA SER A 51 8.79 -3.61 -0.78
C SER A 51 8.50 -3.32 0.70
N ALA A 52 7.64 -4.12 1.34
CA ALA A 52 7.36 -3.97 2.76
C ALA A 52 8.60 -4.22 3.64
N GLN A 53 9.39 -5.25 3.31
CA GLN A 53 10.63 -5.55 4.01
C GLN A 53 11.66 -4.43 3.86
N GLN A 54 11.79 -3.87 2.66
CA GLN A 54 12.73 -2.77 2.40
C GLN A 54 12.32 -1.46 3.08
N LEU A 55 11.01 -1.23 3.25
CA LEU A 55 10.46 -0.09 3.97
C LEU A 55 10.38 -0.31 5.50
N GLY A 56 10.71 -1.50 5.99
CA GLY A 56 10.62 -1.83 7.42
C GLY A 56 9.18 -1.92 7.95
N ILE A 57 8.20 -2.19 7.08
CA ILE A 57 6.78 -2.26 7.46
C ILE A 57 6.53 -3.55 8.25
N PRO A 58 5.97 -3.48 9.48
CA PRO A 58 5.62 -4.66 10.25
C PRO A 58 4.54 -5.49 9.55
N ARG A 59 4.69 -6.82 9.58
CA ARG A 59 3.82 -7.74 8.84
C ARG A 59 2.37 -7.72 9.34
N GLU A 60 2.18 -7.42 10.62
CA GLU A 60 0.89 -7.23 11.28
C GLU A 60 0.15 -5.95 10.86
N LYS A 61 0.82 -5.01 10.17
CA LYS A 61 0.21 -3.80 9.61
C LYS A 61 -0.02 -3.90 8.09
N LEU A 62 0.53 -4.92 7.43
CA LEU A 62 0.50 -5.09 5.98
C LEU A 62 -0.63 -6.03 5.56
N ASN A 63 -1.52 -5.57 4.65
CA ASN A 63 -2.58 -6.37 4.02
C ASN A 63 -3.38 -7.20 5.05
N VAL A 64 -3.78 -6.58 6.17
CA VAL A 64 -4.34 -7.27 7.34
C VAL A 64 -5.62 -8.06 7.07
N ASN A 65 -6.34 -7.72 5.99
CA ASN A 65 -7.56 -8.41 5.56
C ASN A 65 -7.35 -9.37 4.38
N GLY A 66 -6.08 -9.58 3.96
CA GLY A 66 -5.72 -10.35 2.77
C GLY A 66 -5.68 -9.49 1.49
N GLY A 67 -4.59 -9.62 0.73
CA GLY A 67 -4.35 -8.84 -0.49
C GLY A 67 -5.01 -9.40 -1.77
N ALA A 68 -4.53 -8.96 -2.93
CA ALA A 68 -5.11 -9.31 -4.24
C ALA A 68 -5.03 -10.82 -4.57
N ILE A 69 -4.15 -11.59 -3.93
CA ILE A 69 -4.01 -13.04 -4.12
C ILE A 69 -5.25 -13.81 -3.64
N ALA A 70 -5.97 -13.30 -2.63
CA ALA A 70 -7.18 -13.93 -2.09
C ALA A 70 -8.48 -13.50 -2.82
N VAL A 71 -8.48 -12.38 -3.55
CA VAL A 71 -9.74 -11.72 -4.00
C VAL A 71 -9.79 -11.46 -5.51
N SER A 72 -8.75 -11.82 -6.27
CA SER A 72 -8.57 -11.53 -7.71
C SER A 72 -8.35 -10.05 -8.04
N HIS A 73 -7.73 -9.79 -9.20
CA HIS A 73 -7.23 -8.48 -9.62
C HIS A 73 -7.82 -8.02 -10.97
N PRO A 74 -9.04 -7.47 -10.98
CA PRO A 74 -9.54 -6.72 -12.13
C PRO A 74 -8.84 -5.35 -12.19
N PHE A 75 -7.85 -5.20 -13.07
CA PHE A 75 -6.94 -4.04 -13.22
C PHE A 75 -7.59 -2.65 -13.07
N GLY A 76 -8.80 -2.44 -13.59
CA GLY A 76 -9.50 -1.13 -13.52
C GLY A 76 -10.24 -0.84 -12.21
N MET A 77 -10.46 -1.84 -11.36
CA MET A 77 -11.21 -1.73 -10.10
C MET A 77 -10.31 -1.82 -8.87
N THR A 78 -9.06 -2.29 -9.02
CA THR A 78 -8.15 -2.50 -7.89
C THR A 78 -7.95 -1.25 -7.04
N GLY A 79 -7.79 -0.07 -7.64
CA GLY A 79 -7.67 1.18 -6.90
C GLY A 79 -8.86 1.43 -5.97
N ALA A 80 -10.07 1.53 -6.54
CA ALA A 80 -11.29 1.75 -5.75
C ALA A 80 -11.55 0.65 -4.70
N ARG A 81 -11.18 -0.61 -4.99
CA ARG A 81 -11.32 -1.72 -4.06
C ARG A 81 -10.34 -1.62 -2.88
N ILE A 82 -9.06 -1.31 -3.13
CA ILE A 82 -8.08 -1.13 -2.06
C ILE A 82 -8.49 0.04 -1.17
N THR A 83 -8.95 1.16 -1.76
CA THR A 83 -9.41 2.32 -0.99
C THR A 83 -10.58 1.95 -0.08
N ALA A 84 -11.58 1.26 -0.63
CA ALA A 84 -12.76 0.84 0.13
C ALA A 84 -12.40 -0.15 1.25
N THR A 85 -11.45 -1.06 1.00
CA THR A 85 -10.97 -2.02 2.01
C THR A 85 -10.25 -1.27 3.14
N LEU A 86 -9.34 -0.35 2.78
CA LEU A 86 -8.57 0.42 3.74
C LEU A 86 -9.46 1.29 4.64
N ILE A 87 -10.45 2.00 4.06
CA ILE A 87 -11.38 2.84 4.83
C ILE A 87 -12.21 1.98 5.81
N ASN A 88 -12.76 0.85 5.36
CA ASN A 88 -13.51 -0.05 6.24
C ASN A 88 -12.63 -0.62 7.35
N SER A 89 -11.38 -0.96 7.04
CA SER A 89 -10.43 -1.52 8.00
C SER A 89 -10.02 -0.48 9.05
N LEU A 90 -9.75 0.76 8.64
CA LEU A 90 -9.47 1.85 9.58
C LEU A 90 -10.66 2.08 10.52
N GLN A 91 -11.88 2.07 9.99
CA GLN A 91 -13.09 2.21 10.81
C GLN A 91 -13.31 1.03 11.76
N TRP A 92 -13.11 -0.21 11.28
CA TRP A 92 -13.27 -1.42 12.09
C TRP A 92 -12.27 -1.49 13.25
N HIS A 93 -11.03 -1.04 13.02
CA HIS A 93 -9.95 -1.08 14.01
C HIS A 93 -9.78 0.23 14.81
N ASP A 94 -10.67 1.20 14.63
CA ASP A 94 -10.59 2.54 15.26
C ASP A 94 -9.21 3.21 15.05
N LYS A 95 -8.78 3.23 13.78
CA LYS A 95 -7.48 3.73 13.32
C LYS A 95 -7.62 4.98 12.47
N GLN A 96 -6.53 5.74 12.36
CA GLN A 96 -6.59 7.10 11.86
C GLN A 96 -5.89 7.28 10.51
N PHE A 97 -4.75 6.61 10.30
CA PHE A 97 -3.95 6.79 9.08
C PHE A 97 -3.71 5.47 8.35
N GLY A 98 -4.01 5.46 7.06
CA GLY A 98 -3.75 4.33 6.17
C GLY A 98 -3.09 4.77 4.88
N VAL A 99 -2.31 3.86 4.28
CA VAL A 99 -1.69 4.04 2.97
C VAL A 99 -2.18 2.93 2.04
N GLU A 100 -2.60 3.33 0.84
CA GLU A 100 -2.85 2.41 -0.26
C GLU A 100 -1.85 2.62 -1.39
N GLN A 101 -1.39 1.52 -1.99
CA GLN A 101 -0.65 1.54 -3.24
C GLN A 101 -1.36 0.65 -4.28
N PRO A 102 -2.16 1.25 -5.19
CA PRO A 102 -2.73 0.55 -6.33
C PRO A 102 -1.67 0.30 -7.43
N PRO A 103 -1.93 -0.63 -8.39
CA PRO A 103 -1.00 -0.96 -9.47
C PRO A 103 -0.51 0.24 -10.29
#